data_AF-A0A6B8KE96-F1
#
_entry.id   AF-A0A6B8KE96-F1
#
_cell.length_a   1.000
_cell.length_b   1.000
_cell.length_c   1.000
_cell.angle_alpha   90.00
_cell.angle_beta   90.00
_cell.angle_gamma   90.00
#
_symmetry.space_group_name_H-M   'P 1'
#
loop_
_entity.id
_entity.type
_entity.pdbx_description
1 polymer ?
#
loop_
_entity_poly.entity_id
_entity_poly.type
_entity_poly.pdbx_seq_one_letter_code
_entity_poly.pdbx_strand_id
1 'polypeptide(L)' 'MPLYAYHCQDCAAEFELLVRASDTPACPACGSEKLQQQVARICSEIKYPAIAKSWRQRAAREGDLSNFNKSEQGLKK' A
#
# COMPACT_ATOMS: atom_id res chain seq x y z
N MET A 1 -5.08 15.93 7.90
CA MET A 1 -3.83 16.58 7.48
C MET A 1 -3.22 15.69 6.42
N PRO A 2 -3.44 15.97 5.12
CA PRO A 2 -2.98 15.07 4.06
C PRO A 2 -1.46 15.12 3.94
N LEU A 3 -0.85 13.94 3.81
CA LEU A 3 0.55 13.75 3.52
C LEU A 3 0.67 13.42 2.03
N TYR A 4 1.49 14.17 1.30
CA TYR A 4 1.70 13.96 -0.12
C TYR A 4 3.18 13.73 -0.41
N ALA A 5 3.46 12.85 -1.35
CA ALA A 5 4.80 12.65 -1.90
C ALA A 5 5.01 13.60 -3.08
N TYR A 6 6.18 14.22 -3.15
CA TYR A 6 6.56 15.16 -4.20
C TYR A 6 7.93 14.80 -4.78
N HIS A 7 8.08 15.09 -6.08
CA HIS A 7 9.36 15.12 -6.78
C HIS A 7 9.64 16.55 -7.24
N CYS A 8 10.78 17.10 -6.87
CA CYS A 8 11.18 18.45 -7.30
C CYS A 8 11.80 18.42 -8.69
N GLN A 9 11.27 19.23 -9.62
CA GLN A 9 11.75 19.24 -11.00
C GLN A 9 13.11 19.95 -11.18
N ASP A 10 13.52 20.79 -10.22
CA ASP A 10 14.79 21.54 -10.32
C ASP A 10 15.98 20.82 -9.67
N CYS A 11 15.76 20.14 -8.53
CA CYS A 11 16.84 19.43 -7.81
C CYS A 11 16.70 17.91 -7.76
N ALA A 12 15.65 17.36 -8.38
CA ALA A 12 15.31 15.93 -8.42
C ALA A 12 15.11 15.26 -7.04
N ALA A 13 15.01 16.04 -5.96
CA ALA A 13 14.74 15.50 -4.63
C ALA A 13 13.31 14.93 -4.52
N GLU A 14 13.19 13.78 -3.87
CA GLU A 14 11.93 13.17 -3.48
C GLU A 14 11.70 13.33 -1.98
N PHE A 15 10.52 13.81 -1.60
CA PHE A 15 10.18 14.07 -0.19
C PHE A 15 8.68 14.00 0.04
N GLU A 16 8.28 13.84 1.30
CA GLU A 16 6.89 13.87 1.72
C GLU A 16 6.61 15.11 2.55
N LEU A 17 5.49 15.77 2.28
CA LEU A 17 5.10 17.00 2.96
C LEU A 17 3.65 16.92 3.44
N LEU A 18 3.43 17.34 4.68
CA LEU A 18 2.09 17.58 5.20
C LEU A 18 1.60 18.93 4.67
N VAL A 19 0.56 18.92 3.85
CA VAL A 19 0.05 20.11 3.17
C VAL A 19 -1.33 20.46 3.70
N ARG A 20 -1.56 21.71 4.10
CA ARG A 20 -2.93 22.18 4.38
C ARG A 20 -3.57 22.71 3.10
N ALA A 21 -4.90 22.81 3.09
CA ALA A 21 -5.65 23.17 1.89
C ALA A 21 -5.26 24.52 1.25
N SER A 22 -4.67 25.43 2.03
CA SER A 22 -4.27 26.77 1.59
C SER A 22 -2.75 26.93 1.36
N ASP A 23 -1.94 25.90 1.59
CA ASP A 23 -0.49 26.03 1.54
C ASP A 23 0.03 25.78 0.11
N THR A 24 0.99 26.59 -0.33
CA THR A 24 1.79 26.33 -1.55
C THR A 24 3.05 25.54 -1.16
N PRO A 25 3.14 24.24 -1.51
CA PRO A 25 4.29 23.43 -1.13
C PRO A 25 5.54 23.88 -1.89
N ALA A 26 6.67 23.98 -1.17
CA ALA A 26 7.98 24.27 -1.74
C ALA A 26 8.98 23.17 -1.38
N CYS A 27 10.00 22.99 -2.22
CA CYS A 27 11.04 22.00 -1.98
C CYS A 27 11.87 22.38 -0.74
N PRO A 28 12.01 21.50 0.27
CA PRO A 28 12.83 21.79 1.45
C PRO A 28 14.34 21.84 1.14
N ALA A 29 14.78 21.27 0.01
CA ALA A 29 16.19 21.24 -0.37
C ALA A 29 16.64 22.49 -1.16
N CYS A 30 15.81 23.01 -2.06
CA CYS A 30 16.18 24.12 -2.95
C CYS A 30 15.22 25.31 -2.93
N GLY A 31 14.08 25.22 -2.24
CA GLY A 31 13.08 26.29 -2.17
C GLY A 31 12.20 26.46 -3.42
N SER A 32 12.39 25.64 -4.46
CA SER A 32 11.56 25.72 -5.68
C SER A 32 10.13 25.26 -5.44
N GLU A 33 9.18 25.95 -6.06
CA GLU A 33 7.75 25.58 -6.11
C GLU A 33 7.41 24.64 -7.28
N LYS A 34 8.39 24.32 -8.15
CA LYS A 34 8.21 23.37 -9.26
C LYS A 34 8.22 21.93 -8.76
N LEU A 35 7.11 21.53 -8.15
CA LEU A 35 6.91 20.21 -7.59
C LEU A 35 5.92 19.40 -8.43
N GLN A 36 6.23 18.13 -8.65
CA GLN A 36 5.31 17.14 -9.18
C GLN A 36 4.82 16.24 -8.05
N GLN A 37 3.53 16.29 -7.75
CA GLN A 37 2.92 15.37 -6.80
C GLN A 37 2.95 13.94 -7.35
N GLN A 38 3.50 13.02 -6.57
CA GLN A 38 3.56 11.61 -6.90
C GLN A 38 2.25 10.92 -6.51
N VAL A 39 1.84 9.97 -7.35
CA VAL A 39 0.70 9.10 -7.06
C VAL A 39 1.22 7.80 -6.49
N ALA A 40 0.60 7.32 -5.41
CA ALA A 40 0.95 6.01 -4.85
C ALA A 40 0.76 4.91 -5.90
N ARG A 41 1.78 4.08 -6.07
CA ARG A 41 1.72 2.97 -7.02
C ARG A 41 0.74 1.92 -6.51
N ILE A 42 -0.29 1.63 -7.31
CA ILE A 42 -1.19 0.50 -7.05
C ILE A 42 -0.35 -0.77 -7.20
N CYS A 43 -0.48 -1.70 -6.25
CA CYS A 43 0.18 -3.00 -6.34
C CYS A 43 -0.35 -3.75 -7.57
N SER A 44 0.50 -3.96 -8.58
CA SER A 44 0.12 -4.63 -9.83
C SER A 44 -0.21 -6.11 -9.64
N GLU A 45 0.37 -6.75 -8.62
CA GLU A 45 0.13 -8.15 -8.28
C GLU A 45 -0.54 -8.25 -6.91
N ILE A 46 -1.86 -8.41 -6.90
CA ILE A 46 -2.62 -8.59 -5.66
C ILE A 46 -2.30 -10.00 -5.12
N LYS A 47 -1.32 -10.12 -4.23
CA LYS A 47 -0.93 -11.39 -3.58
C LYS A 47 -1.94 -11.89 -2.55
N TYR A 48 -2.94 -11.07 -2.22
CA TYR A 48 -3.94 -11.37 -1.18
C TYR A 48 -4.64 -12.74 -1.36
N PRO A 49 -5.11 -13.15 -2.55
CA PRO A 49 -5.76 -14.46 -2.71
C PRO A 49 -4.81 -15.63 -2.44
N ALA A 50 -3.54 -15.52 -2.86
CA ALA A 50 -2.52 -16.54 -2.63
C ALA A 50 -2.16 -16.62 -1.13
N ILE A 51 -1.99 -15.47 -0.48
CA ILE A 51 -1.72 -15.37 0.95
C ILE A 51 -2.90 -15.95 1.75
N ALA A 52 -4.14 -15.56 1.43
CA ALA A 52 -5.35 -16.07 2.08
C ALA A 52 -5.50 -17.60 1.90
N LYS A 53 -5.18 -18.15 0.73
CA LYS A 53 -5.16 -19.61 0.50
C LYS A 53 -4.11 -20.28 1.40
N SER A 54 -2.92 -19.70 1.52
CA SER A 54 -1.85 -20.25 2.36
C SER A 54 -2.22 -20.28 3.85
N TRP A 55 -2.88 -19.24 4.37
CA TRP A 55 -3.34 -19.18 5.75
C TRP A 55 -4.42 -20.23 6.03
N ARG A 56 -5.38 -20.41 5.11
CA ARG A 56 -6.39 -21.47 5.25
C ARG A 56 -5.77 -22.87 5.22
N GLN A 57 -4.78 -23.11 4.37
CA GLN A 57 -4.07 -24.40 4.33
C GLN A 57 -3.33 -24.68 5.65
N ARG A 58 -2.73 -23.65 6.24
CA ARG A 58 -2.07 -23.77 7.55
C ARG A 58 -3.08 -24.06 8.66
N ALA A 59 -4.17 -23.32 8.73
CA ALA A 59 -5.26 -23.55 9.70
C ALA A 59 -5.84 -24.98 9.59
N ALA A 60 -6.00 -25.49 8.37
CA ALA A 60 -6.40 -26.89 8.16
C ALA A 60 -5.37 -27.89 8.72
N ARG A 61 -4.08 -27.62 8.56
CA ARG A 61 -3.00 -28.48 9.06
C ARG A 61 -2.88 -28.44 10.58
N GLU A 62 -3.04 -27.25 11.17
CA GLU A 62 -3.01 -27.03 12.63
C GLU A 62 -4.27 -27.56 13.32
N GLY A 63 -5.33 -27.86 12.56
CA GLY A 63 -6.56 -28.48 13.06
C GLY A 63 -7.65 -27.46 13.41
N ASP A 64 -7.42 -26.17 13.20
CA ASP A 64 -8.38 -25.09 13.48
C ASP A 64 -9.71 -25.24 12.70
N LEU A 65 -9.68 -26.00 11.60
CA LEU A 65 -10.85 -26.28 10.77
C LEU A 65 -11.55 -27.60 11.10
N SER A 66 -11.25 -28.24 12.24
CA SER A 66 -11.81 -29.54 12.64
C SER A 66 -13.33 -29.52 12.82
N ASN A 67 -13.89 -28.36 13.14
CA ASN A 67 -15.33 -28.19 13.38
C ASN A 67 -16.15 -27.98 12.10
N PHE A 68 -15.49 -27.75 10.96
CA PHE A 68 -16.15 -27.51 9.67
C PHE A 68 -16.18 -28.80 8.84
N ASN A 69 -17.27 -29.02 8.11
CA ASN A 69 -17.33 -30.11 7.14
C ASN A 69 -16.46 -29.80 5.90
N LYS A 70 -16.15 -30.81 5.09
CA LYS A 70 -15.28 -30.65 3.91
C LYS A 70 -15.81 -29.62 2.89
N SER A 71 -17.14 -29.47 2.79
CA SER A 71 -17.78 -28.48 1.92
C SER A 71 -17.62 -27.04 2.42
N GLU A 72 -17.58 -26.84 3.73
CA GLU A 72 -17.46 -25.54 4.41
C GLU A 72 -16.01 -25.06 4.49
N GLN A 73 -15.04 -25.98 4.49
CA GLN A 73 -13.62 -25.64 4.59
C GLN A 73 -13.10 -24.81 3.41
N GLY A 74 -13.80 -24.80 2.26
CA GLY A 74 -13.49 -23.92 1.12
C GLY A 74 -12.11 -24.15 0.49
N LEU A 75 -11.41 -25.21 0.89
CA LEU A 75 -10.12 -25.67 0.35
C LEU A 75 -10.38 -26.41 -0.97
N LYS A 76 -10.84 -25.69 -2.00
CA LYS A 76 -10.79 -26.23 -3.37
C LYS A 76 -9.31 -26.35 -3.76
N LYS A 77 -8.91 -27.56 -4.18
CA LYS A 77 -7.53 -27.88 -4.62
C LYS A 77 -7.07 -26.86 -5.65
#